data_AF-A0A7V3FW83-F1
#
_entry.id   AF-A0A7V3FW83-F1
#
_cell.length_a   1.000
_cell.length_b   1.000
_cell.length_c   1.000
_cell.angle_alpha   90.00
_cell.angle_beta   90.00
_cell.angle_gamma   90.00
#
_symmetry.space_group_name_H-M   'P 1'
#
loop_
_entity.id
_entity.type
_entity.pdbx_description
1 polymer ?
#
loop_
_entity_poly.entity_id
_entity_poly.type
_entity_poly.pdbx_seq_one_letter_code
_entity_poly.pdbx_strand_id
1 'polypeptide(L)'
;MTSRTPLLKPVNDSDDIEDSRNDIVYSNKNEPCFGSFMDFLGNVLGCCCIPLSCGLCCNPYKTVNKGYKGAITRFGSVKKIVDDGLHYVNPVSESIVLVDTMLHIKKLSNQSIITKNNLPITIDGCVYYRVNNCNIDIIKSRFGVNNVEFAVNELAHSTLRQVFGKHTLQECLEKRNDFAKEMKSILGDQARKWGIIIEDIQIIDIIIPKHIQDLLATG
;
A
#
# COMPACT_ATOMS: atom_id res chain seq x y z
N MET A 1 -10.46 37.11 -29.97
CA MET A 1 -10.88 35.71 -29.74
C MET A 1 -9.62 34.84 -29.76
N THR A 2 -8.99 34.67 -28.61
CA THR A 2 -7.78 33.86 -28.44
C THR A 2 -8.20 32.41 -28.15
N SER A 3 -8.11 31.55 -29.16
CA SER A 3 -8.25 30.10 -28.97
C SER A 3 -6.98 29.57 -28.31
N ARG A 4 -7.11 29.04 -27.09
CA ARG A 4 -6.02 28.34 -26.39
C ARG A 4 -5.93 26.93 -26.97
N THR A 5 -4.85 26.65 -27.68
CA THR A 5 -4.43 25.29 -28.03
C THR A 5 -4.15 24.53 -26.73
N PRO A 6 -4.72 23.34 -26.49
CA PRO A 6 -4.36 22.55 -25.32
C PRO A 6 -2.92 22.04 -25.48
N LEU A 7 -2.08 22.32 -24.48
CA LEU A 7 -0.72 21.81 -24.39
C LEU A 7 -0.77 20.29 -24.23
N LEU A 8 -0.23 19.56 -25.22
CA LEU A 8 0.12 18.15 -25.08
C LEU A 8 1.15 18.03 -23.95
N LYS A 9 0.77 17.32 -22.87
CA LYS A 9 1.76 16.82 -21.90
C LYS A 9 2.64 15.78 -22.60
N PRO A 10 3.95 15.74 -22.29
CA PRO A 10 4.83 14.74 -22.87
C PRO A 10 4.36 13.34 -22.46
N VAL A 11 4.19 12.47 -23.45
CA VAL A 11 3.95 11.03 -23.28
C VAL A 11 5.26 10.42 -22.79
N ASN A 12 5.23 9.86 -21.58
CA ASN A 12 6.36 9.20 -20.96
C ASN A 12 6.21 7.70 -21.21
N ASP A 13 7.01 7.15 -22.13
CA ASP A 13 6.90 5.77 -22.65
C ASP A 13 6.98 4.66 -21.56
N SER A 14 7.39 5.00 -20.33
CA SER A 14 7.41 4.08 -19.19
C SER A 14 6.04 3.79 -18.58
N ASP A 15 5.07 4.69 -18.75
CA ASP A 15 3.78 4.60 -18.06
C ASP A 15 2.78 3.72 -18.86
N ASP A 16 2.90 3.70 -20.19
CA ASP A 16 2.03 2.92 -21.10
C ASP A 16 2.39 1.42 -21.13
N ILE A 17 3.64 1.08 -20.79
CA ILE A 17 4.15 -0.31 -20.76
C ILE A 17 3.68 -1.06 -19.50
N GLU A 18 3.33 -0.36 -18.43
CA GLU A 18 2.81 -0.96 -17.20
C GLU A 18 1.32 -1.32 -17.34
N ASP A 19 0.55 -0.57 -18.13
CA ASP A 19 -0.88 -0.80 -18.39
C ASP A 19 -1.13 -2.09 -19.19
N SER A 20 -0.33 -2.34 -20.22
CA SER A 20 -0.46 -3.52 -21.10
C SER A 20 -0.09 -4.86 -20.44
N ARG A 21 0.66 -4.86 -19.32
CA ARG A 21 0.97 -6.08 -18.55
C ARG A 21 -0.13 -6.45 -17.54
N ASN A 22 -1.07 -5.56 -17.27
CA ASN A 22 -2.04 -5.70 -16.18
C ASN A 22 -3.31 -6.49 -16.55
N ASP A 23 -3.61 -6.65 -17.84
CA ASP A 23 -4.75 -7.45 -18.32
C ASP A 23 -4.51 -8.98 -18.25
N ILE A 24 -3.28 -9.40 -17.96
CA ILE A 24 -2.85 -10.80 -18.10
C ILE A 24 -3.03 -11.61 -16.80
N VAL A 25 -3.31 -10.98 -15.64
CA VAL A 25 -3.28 -11.70 -14.35
C VAL A 25 -4.56 -12.49 -14.04
N TYR A 26 -5.63 -12.39 -14.85
CA TYR A 26 -6.90 -13.11 -14.61
C TYR A 26 -7.41 -14.02 -15.72
N SER A 27 -6.64 -14.27 -16.78
CA SER A 27 -7.16 -15.04 -17.92
C SER A 27 -6.61 -16.48 -18.00
N ASN A 28 -6.64 -17.25 -16.91
CA ASN A 28 -6.71 -18.72 -17.04
C ASN A 28 -7.13 -19.42 -15.75
N LYS A 29 -8.43 -19.58 -15.55
CA LYS A 29 -8.93 -20.79 -14.88
C LYS A 29 -10.01 -21.35 -15.77
N ASN A 30 -9.79 -22.56 -16.27
CA ASN A 30 -10.85 -23.43 -16.76
C ASN A 30 -11.92 -23.46 -15.67
N GLU A 31 -12.98 -22.68 -15.86
CA GLU A 31 -14.03 -22.58 -14.87
C GLU A 31 -14.70 -23.95 -14.77
N PRO A 32 -14.73 -24.57 -13.57
CA PRO A 32 -15.50 -25.79 -13.41
C PRO A 32 -16.97 -25.48 -13.73
N CYS A 33 -17.70 -26.43 -14.30
CA CYS A 33 -19.14 -26.31 -14.61
C CYS A 33 -19.97 -25.72 -13.44
N PHE A 34 -19.56 -26.03 -12.21
CA PHE A 34 -20.12 -25.48 -10.98
C PHE A 34 -20.05 -23.95 -10.88
N GLY A 35 -18.95 -23.34 -11.33
CA GLY A 35 -18.78 -21.89 -11.35
C GLY A 35 -19.80 -21.22 -12.26
N SER A 36 -19.97 -21.72 -13.48
CA SER A 36 -20.94 -21.18 -14.44
C SER A 36 -22.39 -21.35 -13.96
N PHE A 37 -22.70 -22.49 -13.32
CA PHE A 37 -24.00 -22.73 -12.70
C PHE A 37 -24.28 -21.73 -11.54
N MET A 38 -23.31 -21.49 -10.67
CA MET A 38 -23.47 -20.54 -9.55
C MET A 38 -23.58 -19.09 -10.02
N ASP A 39 -22.91 -18.73 -11.12
CA ASP A 39 -23.07 -17.41 -11.72
C ASP A 39 -24.45 -17.23 -12.35
N PHE A 40 -24.97 -18.27 -12.99
CA PHE A 40 -26.35 -18.27 -13.50
C PHE A 40 -27.37 -18.10 -12.37
N LEU A 41 -27.25 -18.88 -11.29
CA LEU A 41 -28.11 -18.73 -10.11
C LEU A 41 -28.02 -17.34 -9.50
N GLY A 42 -26.80 -16.81 -9.36
CA GLY A 42 -26.57 -15.49 -8.81
C GLY A 42 -27.15 -14.36 -9.66
N ASN A 43 -27.06 -14.46 -10.99
CA ASN A 43 -27.68 -13.51 -11.90
C ASN A 43 -29.21 -13.61 -11.93
N VAL A 44 -29.77 -14.82 -11.88
CA VAL A 44 -31.23 -15.02 -11.79
C VAL A 44 -31.76 -14.45 -10.48
N LEU A 45 -31.09 -14.72 -9.35
CA LEU A 45 -31.44 -14.15 -8.06
C LEU A 45 -31.29 -12.63 -8.04
N GLY A 46 -30.16 -12.11 -8.54
CA GLY A 46 -29.91 -10.67 -8.63
C GLY A 46 -30.95 -9.95 -9.48
N CYS A 47 -31.29 -10.50 -10.65
CA CYS A 47 -32.25 -9.92 -11.59
C CYS A 47 -33.69 -10.01 -11.10
N CYS A 48 -34.09 -11.12 -10.47
CA CYS A 48 -35.43 -11.30 -9.90
C CYS A 48 -35.75 -10.27 -8.79
N CYS A 49 -34.72 -9.73 -8.14
CA CYS A 49 -34.84 -8.73 -7.09
C CYS A 49 -34.97 -7.28 -7.60
N ILE A 50 -34.80 -7.01 -8.89
CA ILE A 50 -34.80 -5.65 -9.46
C ILE A 50 -36.23 -5.12 -9.74
N PRO A 51 -37.17 -5.89 -10.33
CA PRO A 51 -38.48 -5.36 -10.72
C PRO A 51 -39.61 -5.62 -9.72
N LEU A 52 -39.45 -6.49 -8.72
CA LEU A 52 -40.47 -6.74 -7.70
C LEU A 52 -40.11 -5.99 -6.41
N SER A 53 -41.08 -5.23 -5.88
CA SER A 53 -41.07 -4.50 -4.61
C SER A 53 -40.95 -5.39 -3.37
N CYS A 54 -40.18 -6.48 -3.45
CA CYS A 54 -39.90 -7.38 -2.37
C CYS A 54 -38.90 -6.67 -1.44
N GLY A 55 -39.42 -6.00 -0.40
CA GLY A 55 -38.66 -5.32 0.65
C GLY A 55 -37.77 -6.23 1.51
N LEU A 56 -37.47 -7.45 1.05
CA LEU A 56 -36.67 -8.47 1.71
C LEU A 56 -35.47 -8.94 0.86
N CYS A 57 -35.33 -8.43 -0.36
CA CYS A 57 -34.34 -8.91 -1.33
C CYS A 57 -33.02 -8.13 -1.26
N CYS A 58 -31.91 -8.85 -1.11
CA CYS A 58 -30.55 -8.33 -0.96
C CYS A 58 -30.14 -7.43 -2.14
N ASN A 59 -29.77 -6.18 -1.87
CA ASN A 59 -29.17 -5.30 -2.86
C ASN A 59 -27.84 -5.91 -3.37
N PRO A 60 -27.72 -6.30 -4.66
CA PRO A 60 -26.50 -6.88 -5.21
C PRO A 60 -25.46 -5.83 -5.58
N TYR A 61 -25.82 -4.54 -5.56
CA TYR A 61 -24.89 -3.47 -5.84
C TYR A 61 -24.15 -3.06 -4.59
N LYS A 62 -22.81 -3.05 -4.67
CA LYS A 62 -21.94 -2.56 -3.61
C LYS A 62 -21.24 -1.30 -4.07
N THR A 63 -21.30 -0.27 -3.22
CA THR A 63 -20.60 1.00 -3.43
C THR A 63 -19.17 0.91 -2.91
N VAL A 64 -18.22 1.31 -3.73
CA VAL A 64 -16.83 1.56 -3.34
C VAL A 64 -16.66 3.07 -3.16
N ASN A 65 -16.27 3.50 -1.97
CA ASN A 65 -16.04 4.91 -1.68
C ASN A 65 -14.73 5.39 -2.33
N LYS A 66 -14.63 6.70 -2.57
CA LYS A 66 -13.39 7.33 -3.04
C LYS A 66 -12.22 7.04 -2.09
N GLY A 67 -11.04 6.81 -2.67
CA GLY A 67 -9.83 6.45 -1.94
C GLY A 67 -9.73 4.96 -1.58
N TYR A 68 -10.74 4.17 -1.96
CA TYR A 68 -10.68 2.71 -1.89
C TYR A 68 -10.73 2.12 -3.30
N LYS A 69 -10.10 0.95 -3.44
CA LYS A 69 -10.28 0.07 -4.60
C LYS A 69 -10.87 -1.25 -4.15
N GLY A 70 -11.76 -1.80 -4.96
CA GLY A 70 -12.43 -3.06 -4.68
C GLY A 70 -11.74 -4.21 -5.41
N ALA A 71 -11.23 -5.20 -4.70
CA ALA A 71 -10.83 -6.47 -5.29
C ALA A 71 -12.02 -7.44 -5.22
N ILE A 72 -12.58 -7.80 -6.37
CA ILE A 72 -13.66 -8.79 -6.45
C ILE A 72 -13.04 -10.17 -6.53
N THR A 73 -13.40 -11.01 -5.57
CA THR A 73 -12.96 -12.40 -5.46
C THR A 73 -14.12 -13.35 -5.67
N ARG A 74 -13.85 -14.47 -6.32
CA ARG A 74 -14.77 -15.57 -6.60
C ARG A 74 -14.11 -16.86 -6.14
N PHE A 75 -14.76 -17.56 -5.21
CA PHE A 75 -14.24 -18.81 -4.63
C PHE A 75 -12.75 -18.74 -4.23
N GLY A 76 -12.34 -17.63 -3.61
CA GLY A 76 -10.96 -17.41 -3.16
C GLY A 76 -9.94 -17.04 -4.26
N SER A 77 -10.36 -16.96 -5.52
CA SER A 77 -9.54 -16.40 -6.60
C SER A 77 -9.99 -14.98 -6.87
N VAL A 78 -9.06 -14.04 -7.04
CA VAL A 78 -9.43 -12.70 -7.49
C VAL A 78 -9.90 -12.80 -8.96
N LYS A 79 -10.89 -12.00 -9.36
CA LYS A 79 -11.49 -11.99 -10.70
C LYS A 79 -11.21 -10.68 -11.42
N LYS A 80 -11.47 -9.57 -10.73
CA LYS A 80 -11.26 -8.22 -11.24
C LYS A 80 -11.03 -7.24 -10.11
N ILE A 81 -10.42 -6.12 -10.45
CA ILE A 81 -10.28 -4.97 -9.56
C ILE A 81 -11.15 -3.86 -10.13
N VAL A 82 -11.86 -3.20 -9.24
CA VAL A 82 -12.81 -2.13 -9.57
C VAL A 82 -12.41 -0.85 -8.84
N ASP A 83 -12.55 0.27 -9.55
CA ASP A 83 -12.34 1.61 -9.00
C ASP A 83 -13.55 2.08 -8.17
N ASP A 84 -13.53 3.32 -7.69
CA ASP A 84 -14.64 3.89 -6.91
C ASP A 84 -15.94 3.98 -7.74
N GLY A 85 -17.08 3.79 -7.07
CA GLY A 85 -18.39 3.80 -7.71
C GLY A 85 -19.26 2.61 -7.33
N LEU A 86 -20.39 2.47 -8.04
CA LEU A 86 -21.36 1.41 -7.82
C LEU A 86 -21.04 0.22 -8.72
N HIS A 87 -20.77 -0.92 -8.11
CA HIS A 87 -20.44 -2.15 -8.84
C HIS A 87 -21.42 -3.27 -8.51
N TYR A 88 -21.87 -3.98 -9.55
CA TYR A 88 -22.62 -5.22 -9.37
C TYR A 88 -21.68 -6.31 -8.86
N VAL A 89 -22.04 -6.90 -7.73
CA VAL A 89 -21.33 -8.04 -7.14
C VAL A 89 -22.33 -9.18 -7.00
N ASN A 90 -22.02 -10.32 -7.62
CA ASN A 90 -22.90 -11.47 -7.50
C ASN A 90 -22.98 -11.94 -6.03
N PRO A 91 -24.17 -11.91 -5.39
CA PRO A 91 -24.29 -12.22 -3.96
C PRO A 91 -23.97 -13.67 -3.60
N VAL A 92 -23.96 -14.60 -4.56
CA VAL A 92 -23.78 -16.04 -4.32
C VAL A 92 -22.32 -16.47 -4.54
N SER A 93 -21.70 -16.02 -5.64
CA SER A 93 -20.35 -16.50 -6.03
C SER A 93 -19.23 -15.49 -5.77
N GLU A 94 -19.55 -14.21 -5.64
CA GLU A 94 -18.57 -13.13 -5.58
C GLU A 94 -18.58 -12.39 -4.23
N SER A 95 -17.41 -11.92 -3.82
CA SER A 95 -17.26 -11.03 -2.68
C SER A 95 -16.28 -9.91 -3.02
N ILE A 96 -16.53 -8.72 -2.49
CA ILE A 96 -15.67 -7.56 -2.68
C ILE A 96 -14.85 -7.33 -1.41
N VAL A 97 -13.54 -7.13 -1.59
CA VAL A 97 -12.61 -6.75 -0.53
C VAL A 97 -12.12 -5.34 -0.85
N LEU A 98 -12.36 -4.41 0.07
CA LEU A 98 -11.91 -3.04 -0.08
C LEU A 98 -10.44 -2.93 0.36
N VAL A 99 -9.64 -2.26 -0.46
CA VAL A 99 -8.24 -1.94 -0.19
C VAL A 99 -8.11 -0.42 -0.16
N ASP A 100 -7.53 0.08 0.93
CA ASP A 100 -7.28 1.51 1.11
C ASP A 100 -6.08 1.94 0.24
N THR A 101 -6.25 3.03 -0.50
CA THR A 101 -5.21 3.62 -1.35
C THR A 101 -4.75 4.98 -0.83
N MET A 102 -5.31 5.44 0.28
CA MET A 102 -4.97 6.71 0.90
C MET A 102 -3.57 6.68 1.52
N LEU A 103 -3.04 7.87 1.78
CA LEU A 103 -1.78 8.03 2.49
C LEU A 103 -1.97 7.67 3.97
N HIS A 104 -1.21 6.69 4.45
CA HIS A 104 -1.16 6.32 5.85
C HIS A 104 0.16 6.78 6.47
N ILE A 105 0.06 7.22 7.73
CA ILE A 105 1.19 7.63 8.54
C ILE A 105 1.36 6.60 9.65
N LYS A 106 2.48 5.87 9.64
CA LYS A 106 2.84 4.97 10.72
C LYS A 106 3.98 5.55 11.52
N LYS A 107 3.74 5.80 12.80
CA LYS A 107 4.81 6.09 13.76
C LYS A 107 5.59 4.82 14.04
N LEU A 108 6.91 4.92 14.01
CA LEU A 108 7.81 3.85 14.39
C LEU A 108 7.88 3.81 15.92
N SER A 109 8.03 2.61 16.47
CA SER A 109 8.33 2.48 17.89
C SER A 109 9.75 2.96 18.19
N ASN A 110 9.97 3.55 19.37
CA ASN A 110 11.29 4.02 19.78
C ASN A 110 12.28 2.84 19.79
N GLN A 111 13.38 2.98 19.06
CA GLN A 111 14.40 1.94 18.99
C GLN A 111 15.73 2.41 19.58
N SER A 112 16.30 1.59 20.46
CA SER A 112 17.65 1.77 20.98
C SER A 112 18.66 1.09 20.05
N ILE A 113 19.55 1.88 19.44
CA ILE A 113 20.56 1.44 18.47
C ILE A 113 21.92 1.93 18.96
N ILE A 114 22.94 1.08 18.82
CA ILE A 114 24.33 1.44 19.09
C ILE A 114 24.95 1.90 17.77
N THR A 115 25.49 3.12 17.75
CA THR A 115 26.16 3.71 16.59
C THR A 115 27.56 3.13 16.37
N LYS A 116 28.22 3.50 15.27
CA LYS A 116 29.59 3.07 14.95
C LYS A 116 30.62 3.42 16.03
N ASN A 117 30.43 4.54 16.73
CA ASN A 117 31.29 4.97 17.84
C ASN A 117 30.85 4.40 19.21
N ASN A 118 30.05 3.33 19.20
CA ASN A 118 29.61 2.61 20.39
C ASN A 118 28.80 3.46 21.37
N LEU A 119 28.06 4.46 20.86
CA LEU A 119 27.15 5.27 21.66
C LEU A 119 25.72 4.76 21.49
N PRO A 120 24.99 4.52 22.60
CA PRO A 120 23.59 4.17 22.52
C PRO A 120 22.75 5.42 22.21
N ILE A 121 21.90 5.33 21.20
CA ILE A 121 20.89 6.35 20.86
C ILE A 121 19.51 5.74 20.73
N THR A 122 18.49 6.52 21.09
CA THR A 122 17.09 6.17 20.83
C THR A 122 16.57 7.01 19.68
N ILE A 123 15.96 6.38 18.68
CA ILE A 123 15.46 7.06 17.48
C ILE A 123 13.94 6.96 17.42
N ASP A 124 13.29 8.09 17.12
CA ASP A 124 11.87 8.19 16.81
C ASP A 124 11.68 8.69 15.37
N GLY A 125 10.65 8.20 14.69
CA GLY A 125 10.37 8.53 13.30
C GLY A 125 8.98 8.09 12.86
N CYS A 126 8.59 8.55 11.68
CA CYS A 126 7.36 8.12 11.02
C CYS A 126 7.58 7.84 9.53
N VAL A 127 6.81 6.89 9.02
CA VAL A 127 6.84 6.46 7.62
C VAL A 127 5.49 6.81 7.00
N TYR A 128 5.56 7.51 5.87
CA TYR A 128 4.43 7.83 5.02
C TYR A 128 4.40 6.84 3.88
N TYR A 129 3.33 6.06 3.81
CA TYR A 129 3.19 5.03 2.79
C TYR A 129 1.75 4.96 2.30
N ARG A 130 1.57 4.42 1.10
CA ARG A 130 0.27 4.10 0.54
C ARG A 130 0.37 2.87 -0.35
N VAL A 131 -0.76 2.22 -0.60
CA VAL A 131 -0.84 1.15 -1.59
C VAL A 131 -0.81 1.78 -2.99
N ASN A 132 -0.08 1.17 -3.92
CA ASN A 132 -0.07 1.64 -5.30
C ASN A 132 -1.46 1.43 -5.95
N ASN A 133 -1.87 2.34 -6.82
CA ASN A 133 -3.16 2.27 -7.52
C ASN A 133 -3.18 1.23 -8.65
N CYS A 134 -2.03 0.66 -9.00
CA CYS A 134 -1.89 -0.39 -10.00
C CYS A 134 -2.64 -1.66 -9.56
N ASN A 135 -3.34 -2.29 -10.51
CA ASN A 135 -4.18 -3.45 -10.24
C ASN A 135 -3.38 -4.61 -9.60
N ILE A 136 -2.21 -4.92 -10.14
CA ILE A 136 -1.34 -5.99 -9.63
C ILE A 136 -0.94 -5.75 -8.17
N ASP A 137 -0.61 -4.50 -7.84
CA ASP A 137 -0.08 -4.15 -6.53
C ASP A 137 -1.13 -4.17 -5.43
N ILE A 138 -2.39 -3.92 -5.77
CA ILE A 138 -3.52 -4.10 -4.85
C ILE A 138 -3.67 -5.57 -4.45
N ILE A 139 -3.49 -6.49 -5.40
CA ILE A 139 -3.52 -7.93 -5.13
C ILE A 139 -2.34 -8.33 -4.26
N LYS A 140 -1.13 -7.87 -4.60
CA LYS A 140 0.07 -8.14 -3.79
C LYS A 140 -0.07 -7.59 -2.37
N SER A 141 -0.61 -6.39 -2.21
CA SER A 141 -0.81 -5.75 -0.92
C SER A 141 -1.79 -6.53 -0.06
N ARG A 142 -2.93 -6.97 -0.64
CA ARG A 142 -3.97 -7.66 0.13
C ARG A 142 -3.69 -9.14 0.38
N PHE A 143 -3.10 -9.84 -0.59
CA PHE A 143 -2.93 -11.30 -0.57
C PHE A 143 -1.46 -11.75 -0.47
N GLY A 144 -0.50 -10.87 -0.71
CA GLY A 144 0.93 -11.18 -0.61
C GLY A 144 1.49 -11.08 0.81
N VAL A 145 0.87 -10.28 1.68
CA VAL A 145 1.29 -10.10 3.08
C VAL A 145 0.07 -10.11 4.00
N ASN A 146 0.13 -10.87 5.10
CA ASN A 146 -0.99 -10.96 6.06
C ASN A 146 -1.36 -9.61 6.67
N ASN A 147 -0.36 -8.84 7.12
CA ASN A 147 -0.53 -7.51 7.69
C ASN A 147 0.56 -6.57 7.16
N VAL A 148 0.15 -5.72 6.22
CA VAL A 148 1.02 -4.73 5.57
C VAL A 148 1.61 -3.74 6.58
N GLU A 149 0.81 -3.22 7.51
CA GLU A 149 1.31 -2.23 8.47
C GLU A 149 2.41 -2.80 9.36
N PHE A 150 2.20 -4.04 9.83
CA PHE A 150 3.17 -4.73 10.66
C PHE A 150 4.45 -5.02 9.89
N ALA A 151 4.34 -5.53 8.66
CA ALA A 151 5.50 -5.82 7.81
C ALA A 151 6.32 -4.55 7.48
N VAL A 152 5.66 -3.43 7.19
CA VAL A 152 6.33 -2.14 6.97
C VAL A 152 7.04 -1.67 8.24
N ASN A 153 6.42 -1.81 9.42
CA ASN A 153 7.03 -1.42 10.68
C ASN A 153 8.29 -2.25 10.99
N GLU A 154 8.23 -3.56 10.86
CA GLU A 154 9.39 -4.45 11.06
C GLU A 154 10.51 -4.17 10.05
N LEU A 155 10.16 -3.91 8.79
CA LEU A 155 11.13 -3.57 7.77
C LEU A 155 11.79 -2.21 8.05
N ALA A 156 11.02 -1.22 8.50
CA ALA A 156 11.54 0.07 8.91
C ALA A 156 12.50 -0.06 10.11
N HIS A 157 12.16 -0.91 11.07
CA HIS A 157 13.01 -1.24 12.21
C HIS A 157 14.35 -1.88 11.81
N SER A 158 14.31 -2.86 10.91
CA SER A 158 15.53 -3.48 10.37
C SER A 158 16.40 -2.45 9.64
N THR A 159 15.76 -1.58 8.84
CA THR A 159 16.44 -0.54 8.05
C THR A 159 17.05 0.54 8.95
N LEU A 160 16.34 0.99 9.99
CA LEU A 160 16.85 1.91 11.01
C LEU A 160 18.15 1.37 11.62
N ARG A 161 18.14 0.13 12.09
CA ARG A 161 19.31 -0.51 12.69
C ARG A 161 20.48 -0.61 11.71
N GLN A 162 20.20 -0.93 10.45
CA GLN A 162 21.21 -1.07 9.41
C GLN A 162 21.88 0.26 9.05
N VAL A 163 21.10 1.34 8.90
CA VAL A 163 21.61 2.66 8.51
C VAL A 163 22.34 3.27 9.71
N PHE A 164 21.67 3.49 10.84
CA PHE A 164 22.27 4.16 12.00
C PHE A 164 23.43 3.39 12.64
N GLY A 165 23.47 2.06 12.51
CA GLY A 165 24.60 1.25 12.99
C GLY A 165 25.91 1.47 12.21
N LYS A 166 25.84 1.96 10.96
CA LYS A 166 27.02 2.22 10.11
C LYS A 166 27.59 3.63 10.30
N HIS A 167 26.81 4.54 10.90
CA HIS A 167 27.14 5.95 11.04
C HIS A 167 27.53 6.33 12.47
N THR A 168 28.27 7.43 12.58
CA THR A 168 28.64 8.02 13.87
C THR A 168 27.50 8.90 14.40
N LEU A 169 27.44 9.12 15.71
CA LEU A 169 26.41 9.98 16.32
C LEU A 169 26.34 11.38 15.68
N GLN A 170 27.51 12.00 15.46
CA GLN A 170 27.58 13.35 14.92
C GLN A 170 27.01 13.43 13.50
N GLU A 171 27.34 12.45 12.65
CA GLU A 171 26.76 12.36 11.31
C GLU A 171 25.24 12.26 11.37
N CYS A 172 24.70 11.41 12.25
CA CYS A 172 23.26 11.20 12.43
C CYS A 172 22.50 12.49 12.78
N LEU A 173 23.13 13.38 13.55
CA LEU A 173 22.54 14.68 13.91
C LEU A 173 22.64 15.70 12.77
N GLU A 174 23.80 15.78 12.10
CA GLU A 174 24.06 16.77 11.05
C GLU A 174 23.35 16.43 9.72
N LYS A 175 23.30 15.15 9.35
CA LYS A 175 22.87 14.66 8.02
C LYS A 175 21.54 13.90 8.04
N ARG A 176 20.64 14.23 8.96
CA ARG A 176 19.32 13.56 9.10
C ARG A 176 18.55 13.41 7.78
N ASN A 177 18.62 14.43 6.91
CA ASN A 177 17.89 14.44 5.64
C ASN A 177 18.47 13.42 4.64
N ASP A 178 19.78 13.17 4.69
CA ASP A 178 20.43 12.20 3.81
C ASP A 178 20.11 10.78 4.26
N PHE A 179 20.06 10.53 5.57
CA PHE A 179 19.61 9.25 6.11
C PHE A 179 18.15 8.95 5.80
N ALA A 180 17.27 9.94 5.88
CA ALA A 180 15.88 9.78 5.48
C ALA A 180 15.76 9.33 4.01
N LYS A 181 16.59 9.88 3.10
CA LYS A 181 16.63 9.47 1.68
C LYS A 181 17.20 8.06 1.51
N GLU A 182 18.29 7.74 2.19
CA GLU A 182 18.89 6.40 2.14
C GLU A 182 17.90 5.33 2.64
N MET A 183 17.29 5.58 3.80
CA MET A 183 16.25 4.71 4.34
C MET A 183 15.07 4.57 3.39
N LYS A 184 14.61 5.66 2.78
CA LYS A 184 13.52 5.63 1.79
C LYS A 184 13.86 4.74 0.61
N SER A 185 15.10 4.79 0.12
CA SER A 185 15.55 3.93 -0.97
C SER A 185 15.49 2.45 -0.58
N ILE A 186 16.14 2.08 0.55
CA ILE A 186 16.21 0.69 1.02
C ILE A 186 14.82 0.14 1.33
N LEU A 187 14.00 0.93 2.04
CA LEU A 187 12.63 0.55 2.41
C LEU A 187 11.74 0.42 1.17
N GLY A 188 11.85 1.36 0.24
CA GLY A 188 11.09 1.38 -1.01
C GLY A 188 11.37 0.17 -1.90
N ASP A 189 12.61 -0.27 -2.01
CA ASP A 189 13.00 -1.46 -2.78
C ASP A 189 12.29 -2.73 -2.32
N GLN A 190 12.16 -2.91 -1.00
CA GLN A 190 11.50 -4.07 -0.42
C GLN A 190 9.97 -3.90 -0.41
N ALA A 191 9.47 -2.71 -0.06
CA ALA A 191 8.04 -2.41 -0.01
C ALA A 191 7.34 -2.56 -1.37
N ARG A 192 8.05 -2.30 -2.47
CA ARG A 192 7.55 -2.53 -3.84
C ARG A 192 7.13 -3.98 -4.09
N LYS A 193 7.78 -4.96 -3.46
CA LYS A 193 7.40 -6.39 -3.59
C LYS A 193 6.00 -6.67 -3.06
N TRP A 194 5.53 -5.84 -2.12
CA TRP A 194 4.22 -5.92 -1.51
C TRP A 194 3.20 -4.97 -2.15
N GLY A 195 3.56 -4.25 -3.21
CA GLY A 195 2.67 -3.27 -3.85
C GLY A 195 2.47 -1.98 -3.06
N ILE A 196 3.44 -1.63 -2.19
CA ILE A 196 3.39 -0.44 -1.33
C ILE A 196 4.40 0.58 -1.85
N ILE A 197 3.99 1.84 -1.88
CA ILE A 197 4.83 2.98 -2.18
C ILE A 197 5.16 3.71 -0.88
N ILE A 198 6.45 3.91 -0.62
CA ILE A 198 6.93 4.77 0.45
C ILE A 198 7.04 6.19 -0.10
N GLU A 199 6.18 7.08 0.36
CA GLU A 199 6.15 8.49 -0.07
C GLU A 199 7.24 9.30 0.63
N ASP A 200 7.39 9.12 1.94
CA ASP A 200 8.41 9.82 2.71
C ASP A 200 8.75 9.10 4.02
N ILE A 201 9.92 9.41 4.57
CA ILE A 201 10.33 8.97 5.90
C ILE A 201 10.83 10.20 6.66
N GLN A 202 10.27 10.44 7.84
CA GLN A 202 10.67 11.55 8.68
C GLN A 202 11.25 11.04 9.98
N ILE A 203 12.48 11.46 10.27
CA ILE A 203 13.14 11.25 11.56
C ILE A 203 12.67 12.40 12.46
N ILE A 204 11.98 12.05 13.55
CA ILE A 204 11.37 13.03 14.46
C ILE A 204 12.42 13.50 15.47
N ASP A 205 13.04 12.56 16.19
CA ASP A 205 14.00 12.87 17.24
C ASP A 205 15.08 11.78 17.40
N ILE A 206 16.24 12.19 17.89
CA ILE A 206 17.36 11.33 18.25
C ILE A 206 17.72 11.63 19.71
N ILE A 207 17.26 10.78 20.61
CA ILE A 207 17.42 10.94 22.05
C ILE A 207 18.71 10.24 22.49
N ILE A 208 19.64 11.02 23.00
CA ILE A 208 20.90 10.54 23.58
C ILE A 208 20.72 10.41 25.10
N PRO A 209 21.23 9.35 25.76
CA PRO A 209 21.22 9.27 27.22
C PRO A 209 22.01 10.43 27.86
N LYS A 210 21.48 11.00 28.96
CA LYS A 210 22.01 12.21 29.62
C LYS A 210 23.52 12.16 29.88
N HIS A 211 24.04 11.01 30.30
CA HIS A 211 25.47 10.85 30.62
C HIS A 211 26.42 11.16 29.45
N ILE A 212 26.00 10.94 28.19
CA ILE A 212 26.80 11.27 27.00
C ILE A 212 26.60 12.74 26.60
N GLN A 213 25.40 13.28 26.82
CA GLN A 213 25.12 14.69 26.49
C GLN A 213 26.03 15.64 27.28
N ASP A 214 26.25 15.36 28.57
CA ASP A 214 27.08 16.18 29.44
C ASP A 214 28.56 16.18 28.99
N LEU A 215 29.05 15.06 28.45
CA LEU A 215 30.41 14.94 27.92
C LEU A 215 30.61 15.73 26.62
N LEU A 216 29.58 15.82 25.77
CA LEU A 216 29.61 16.57 24.52
C LEU A 216 29.42 18.08 24.74
N ALA A 217 28.74 18.48 25.81
CA ALA A 217 28.49 19.89 26.13
C ALA A 217 29.69 20.59 26.81
N THR A 218 30.62 19.82 27.37
CA THR A 218 31.73 20.35 28.19
C THR A 218 33.07 20.40 27.42
N GLY A 219 33.15 19.82 26.23
CA GLY A 219 34.35 19.79 25.37
C GLY A 219 34.16 20.56 24.08
#